data_AF-A0AAD5Y950-F1
#
_entry.id   AF-A0AAD5Y950-F1
#
_cell.length_a   1.000
_cell.length_b   1.000
_cell.length_c   1.000
_cell.angle_alpha   90.00
_cell.angle_beta   90.00
_cell.angle_gamma   90.00
#
_symmetry.space_group_name_H-M   'P 1'
#
loop_
_entity.id
_entity.type
_entity.pdbx_description
1 polymer ?
#
loop_
_entity_poly.entity_id
_entity_poly.type
_entity_poly.pdbx_seq_one_letter_code
_entity_poly.pdbx_strand_id
1 'polypeptide(L)'
;MDPQELLDQLQKYRERSSREDFIEILDLVSQYNVSLRHLEIIIQEIHEFDIFDDIKLITNELYPNVSAHLSILLSLGHVVPNIYRKLCDEDWFTVLVDINSPRESHLSHLLLVELLQCHELTNSELEIFNSKYITRVCQTVYDQYYQNEEYTNSAIVLLLVLQGQFSKKSGDISQTLLNVFGSDEIGHWRKEISLAMIFVYNREESAYMQELMVDLLTSLSIQFPNFFYTNDITVLFDITMRETTRIQDHNLRQKFIRLLPLLIECIPVESPGSKQHLTKQLRDKLDKINSSPMTPTY
;
A
#
# COMPACT_ATOMS: atom_id res chain seq x y z
N MET A 1 7.50 -17.34 27.84
CA MET A 1 8.48 -16.41 28.44
C MET A 1 7.80 -15.07 28.62
N ASP A 2 8.04 -14.37 29.73
CA ASP A 2 7.55 -12.99 29.92
C ASP A 2 8.20 -12.07 28.86
N PRO A 3 7.48 -11.17 28.17
CA PRO A 3 8.08 -10.17 27.28
C PRO A 3 9.27 -9.42 27.91
N GLN A 4 9.23 -9.20 29.23
CA GLN A 4 10.33 -8.56 29.96
C GLN A 4 11.56 -9.46 30.07
N GLU A 5 11.35 -10.77 30.24
CA GLU A 5 12.42 -11.77 30.28
C GLU A 5 13.08 -11.96 28.91
N LEU A 6 12.32 -11.81 27.82
CA LEU A 6 12.87 -11.76 26.46
C LEU A 6 13.72 -10.50 26.26
N LEU A 7 13.21 -9.34 26.66
CA LEU A 7 13.97 -8.08 26.61
C LEU A 7 15.28 -8.15 27.42
N ASP A 8 15.25 -8.75 28.61
CA ASP A 8 16.43 -8.91 29.46
C ASP A 8 17.44 -9.90 28.84
N GLN A 9 16.98 -10.96 28.17
CA GLN A 9 17.87 -11.85 27.41
C GLN A 9 18.48 -11.12 26.21
N LEU A 10 17.68 -10.41 25.42
CA LEU A 10 18.11 -9.62 24.27
C LEU A 10 19.14 -8.55 24.69
N GLN A 11 18.97 -7.91 25.84
CA GLN A 11 19.93 -6.95 26.39
C GLN A 11 21.27 -7.60 26.76
N LYS A 12 21.28 -8.85 27.22
CA LYS A 12 22.54 -9.59 27.49
C LYS A 12 23.28 -9.94 26.20
N TYR A 13 22.55 -10.20 25.12
CA TYR A 13 23.14 -10.47 23.81
C TYR A 13 23.65 -9.19 23.13
N ARG A 14 23.02 -8.03 23.40
CA ARG A 14 23.47 -6.70 22.93
C ARG A 14 24.94 -6.42 23.27
N GLU A 15 25.42 -6.92 24.41
CA GLU A 15 26.80 -6.68 24.87
C GLU A 15 27.85 -7.56 24.15
N ARG A 16 27.43 -8.55 23.35
CA ARG A 16 28.33 -9.57 22.79
C ARG A 16 28.61 -9.43 21.28
N SER A 17 27.78 -8.67 20.56
CA SER A 17 27.98 -8.23 19.16
C SER A 17 28.58 -9.28 18.22
N SER A 18 28.13 -10.54 18.28
CA SER A 18 28.57 -11.59 17.36
C SER A 18 27.44 -12.03 16.42
N ARG A 19 27.81 -12.54 15.23
CA ARG A 19 26.88 -13.13 14.25
C ARG A 19 26.13 -14.34 14.81
N GLU A 20 26.76 -15.11 15.69
CA GLU A 20 26.19 -16.31 16.33
C GLU A 20 25.10 -15.92 17.34
N ASP A 21 25.33 -14.86 18.13
CA ASP A 21 24.33 -14.31 19.04
C ASP A 21 23.09 -13.81 18.29
N PHE A 22 23.26 -13.24 17.08
CA PHE A 22 22.14 -12.78 16.26
C PHE A 22 21.25 -13.93 15.75
N ILE A 23 21.86 -15.04 15.33
CA ILE A 23 21.12 -16.24 14.91
C ILE A 23 20.33 -16.81 16.11
N GLU A 24 20.94 -16.84 17.29
CA GLU A 24 20.27 -17.31 18.52
C GLU A 24 19.11 -16.39 18.93
N ILE A 25 19.27 -15.07 18.79
CA ILE A 25 18.18 -14.09 18.96
C ILE A 25 17.04 -14.33 17.99
N LEU A 26 17.34 -14.52 16.70
CA LEU A 26 16.32 -14.75 15.68
C LEU A 26 15.59 -16.07 15.89
N ASP A 27 16.30 -17.13 16.30
CA ASP A 27 15.69 -18.41 16.68
C ASP A 27 14.76 -18.24 17.90
N LEU A 28 15.23 -17.54 18.94
CA LEU A 28 14.39 -17.18 20.10
C LEU A 28 13.15 -16.40 19.67
N VAL A 29 13.30 -15.36 18.85
CA VAL A 29 12.16 -14.56 18.39
C VAL A 29 11.22 -15.37 17.48
N SER A 30 11.73 -16.31 16.67
CA SER A 30 10.87 -17.18 15.86
C SER A 30 9.99 -18.11 16.70
N GLN A 31 10.50 -18.52 17.87
CA GLN A 31 9.82 -19.39 18.84
C GLN A 31 8.75 -18.63 19.66
N TYR A 32 8.81 -17.29 19.71
CA TYR A 32 7.90 -16.47 20.50
C TYR A 32 7.08 -15.51 19.62
N ASN A 33 5.85 -15.22 20.05
CA ASN A 33 4.94 -14.34 19.30
C ASN A 33 5.26 -12.86 19.61
N VAL A 34 6.49 -12.44 19.30
CA VAL A 34 7.04 -11.11 19.62
C VAL A 34 6.40 -10.05 18.72
N SER A 35 6.05 -8.89 19.26
CA SER A 35 5.47 -7.81 18.45
C SER A 35 6.54 -7.16 17.56
N LEU A 36 6.12 -6.71 16.36
CA LEU A 36 6.97 -6.06 15.35
C LEU A 36 7.83 -4.93 15.94
N ARG A 37 7.24 -4.13 16.83
CA ARG A 37 7.92 -3.01 17.50
C ARG A 37 9.10 -3.43 18.38
N HIS A 38 9.05 -4.61 19.00
CA HIS A 38 10.19 -5.11 19.77
C HIS A 38 11.29 -5.65 18.86
N LEU A 39 10.92 -6.26 17.73
CA LEU A 39 11.85 -6.71 16.69
C LEU A 39 12.61 -5.53 16.08
N GLU A 40 11.93 -4.43 15.75
CA GLU A 40 12.55 -3.22 15.21
C GLU A 40 13.64 -2.65 16.14
N ILE A 41 13.41 -2.64 17.46
CA ILE A 41 14.38 -2.16 18.46
C ILE A 41 15.63 -3.06 18.49
N ILE A 42 15.45 -4.37 18.38
CA ILE A 42 16.55 -5.35 18.41
C ILE A 42 17.41 -5.20 17.15
N ILE A 43 16.77 -5.03 16.00
CA ILE A 43 17.44 -5.02 14.69
C ILE A 43 18.17 -3.69 14.45
N GLN A 44 17.64 -2.55 14.90
CA GLN A 44 18.27 -1.23 14.74
C GLN A 44 19.69 -1.14 15.30
N GLU A 45 20.04 -2.01 16.24
CA GLU A 45 21.36 -2.06 16.87
C GLU A 45 22.39 -2.92 16.08
N ILE A 46 22.00 -3.55 14.97
CA ILE A 46 22.77 -4.61 14.28
C ILE A 46 23.17 -4.18 12.85
N HIS A 47 23.50 -2.91 12.67
CA HIS A 47 23.74 -2.28 11.36
C HIS A 47 24.96 -2.79 10.56
N GLU A 48 25.78 -3.70 11.12
CA GLU A 48 27.14 -3.99 10.62
C GLU A 48 27.34 -5.34 9.92
N PHE A 49 26.35 -6.24 9.88
CA PHE A 49 26.55 -7.60 9.35
C PHE A 49 25.81 -7.86 8.03
N ASP A 50 26.49 -8.53 7.08
CA ASP A 50 25.84 -9.10 5.89
C ASP A 50 25.13 -10.42 6.29
N ILE A 51 23.95 -10.27 6.88
CA ILE A 51 23.17 -11.36 7.52
C ILE A 51 22.19 -12.06 6.57
N PHE A 52 22.18 -11.73 5.29
CA PHE A 52 21.15 -12.24 4.38
C PHE A 52 21.20 -13.77 4.23
N ASP A 53 22.40 -14.35 4.13
CA ASP A 53 22.55 -15.81 4.06
C ASP A 53 22.12 -16.49 5.37
N ASP A 54 22.29 -15.82 6.51
CA ASP A 54 21.83 -16.34 7.81
C ASP A 54 20.31 -16.25 7.95
N ILE A 55 19.71 -15.15 7.49
CA ILE A 55 18.25 -14.99 7.40
C ILE A 55 17.67 -16.10 6.50
N LYS A 56 18.34 -16.43 5.39
CA LYS A 56 17.95 -17.52 4.50
C LYS A 56 18.06 -18.89 5.17
N LEU A 57 19.08 -19.11 5.99
CA LEU A 57 19.23 -20.34 6.76
C LEU A 57 18.09 -20.48 7.80
N ILE A 58 17.79 -19.40 8.52
CA ILE A 58 16.74 -19.34 9.55
C ILE A 58 15.36 -19.52 8.92
N THR A 59 15.08 -18.83 7.82
CA THR A 59 13.79 -18.92 7.11
C THR A 59 13.56 -20.29 6.46
N ASN A 60 14.61 -20.99 6.00
CA ASN A 60 14.51 -22.33 5.42
C ASN A 60 14.47 -23.46 6.46
N GLU A 61 15.09 -23.30 7.63
CA GLU A 61 15.18 -24.35 8.65
C GLU A 61 14.04 -24.34 9.68
N LEU A 62 13.32 -23.22 9.86
CA LEU A 62 12.27 -23.08 10.89
C LEU A 62 10.84 -23.05 10.32
N TYR A 63 10.32 -24.20 9.92
CA TYR A 63 9.00 -24.31 9.28
C TYR A 63 7.72 -24.25 10.16
N PRO A 64 7.66 -23.92 11.47
CA PRO A 64 6.35 -23.86 12.13
C PRO A 64 5.65 -22.49 12.11
N ASN A 65 6.33 -21.36 11.84
CA ASN A 65 5.73 -20.02 12.05
C ASN A 65 6.04 -18.98 10.96
N VAL A 66 5.33 -19.07 9.83
CA VAL A 66 5.44 -18.12 8.70
C VAL A 66 5.25 -16.67 9.13
N SER A 67 4.33 -16.41 10.07
CA SER A 67 4.07 -15.05 10.57
C SER A 67 5.29 -14.43 11.26
N ALA A 68 6.10 -15.20 11.99
CA ALA A 68 7.30 -14.68 12.63
C ALA A 68 8.36 -14.31 11.57
N HIS A 69 8.55 -15.15 10.55
CA HIS A 69 9.48 -14.88 9.47
C HIS A 69 9.14 -13.60 8.70
N LEU A 70 7.88 -13.43 8.30
CA LEU A 70 7.45 -12.21 7.60
C LEU A 70 7.66 -10.96 8.47
N SER A 71 7.39 -11.06 9.77
CA SER A 71 7.58 -9.94 10.71
C SER A 71 9.07 -9.57 10.84
N ILE A 72 9.94 -10.59 10.92
CA ILE A 72 11.39 -10.43 10.96
C ILE A 72 11.88 -9.77 9.65
N LEU A 73 11.48 -10.29 8.49
CA LEU A 73 11.88 -9.75 7.19
C LEU A 73 11.44 -8.31 6.99
N LEU A 74 10.19 -7.99 7.38
CA LEU A 74 9.66 -6.63 7.30
C LEU A 74 10.47 -5.68 8.19
N SER A 75 10.67 -6.05 9.46
CA SER A 75 11.44 -5.24 10.42
C SER A 75 12.89 -5.06 9.99
N LEU A 76 13.49 -6.13 9.45
CA LEU A 76 14.87 -6.13 8.95
C LEU A 76 15.04 -5.22 7.74
N GLY A 77 14.11 -5.27 6.78
CA GLY A 77 14.18 -4.41 5.61
C GLY A 77 14.03 -2.92 5.94
N HIS A 78 13.27 -2.56 6.99
CA HIS A 78 13.20 -1.17 7.46
C HIS A 78 14.55 -0.65 8.00
N VAL A 79 15.36 -1.53 8.61
CA VAL A 79 16.69 -1.18 9.13
C VAL A 79 17.78 -1.29 8.06
N VAL A 80 17.69 -2.33 7.23
CA VAL A 80 18.65 -2.66 6.17
C VAL A 80 17.89 -2.78 4.84
N PRO A 81 17.62 -1.64 4.14
CA PRO A 81 16.79 -1.64 2.91
C PRO A 81 17.31 -2.51 1.77
N ASN A 82 18.60 -2.87 1.78
CA ASN A 82 19.16 -3.83 0.81
C ASN A 82 18.55 -5.22 0.94
N ILE A 83 17.94 -5.57 2.07
CA ILE A 83 17.23 -6.85 2.24
C ILE A 83 16.07 -6.94 1.26
N TYR A 84 15.29 -5.87 1.06
CA TYR A 84 14.20 -5.89 0.08
C TYR A 84 14.69 -6.18 -1.34
N ARG A 85 15.82 -5.59 -1.75
CA ARG A 85 16.43 -5.89 -3.06
C ARG A 85 16.81 -7.36 -3.19
N LYS A 86 17.47 -7.92 -2.16
CA LYS A 86 17.85 -9.33 -2.16
C LYS A 86 16.62 -10.26 -2.15
N LEU A 87 15.54 -9.89 -1.48
CA LEU A 87 14.28 -10.65 -1.54
C LEU A 87 13.66 -10.64 -2.95
N CYS A 88 13.75 -9.52 -3.68
CA CYS A 88 13.32 -9.47 -5.08
C CYS A 88 14.15 -10.39 -5.98
N ASP A 89 15.48 -10.45 -5.78
CA ASP A 89 16.37 -11.32 -6.55
C ASP A 89 16.10 -12.83 -6.34
N GLU A 90 15.47 -13.21 -5.23
CA GLU A 90 15.19 -14.60 -4.85
C GLU A 90 13.74 -15.06 -5.09
N ASP A 91 12.95 -14.35 -5.92
CA ASP A 91 11.57 -14.72 -6.29
C ASP A 91 10.61 -14.86 -5.10
N TRP A 92 10.75 -13.99 -4.10
CA TRP A 92 9.84 -13.96 -2.95
C TRP A 92 8.41 -13.56 -3.32
N PHE A 93 8.17 -12.98 -4.50
CA PHE A 93 6.83 -12.62 -4.95
C PHE A 93 5.90 -13.83 -5.01
N THR A 94 6.37 -14.95 -5.56
CA THR A 94 5.58 -16.19 -5.65
C THR A 94 5.22 -16.71 -4.26
N VAL A 95 6.18 -16.73 -3.34
CA VAL A 95 5.98 -17.16 -1.95
C VAL A 95 4.92 -16.31 -1.26
N LEU A 96 5.03 -14.98 -1.38
CA LEU A 96 4.15 -14.04 -0.70
C LEU A 96 2.72 -14.04 -1.25
N VAL A 97 2.55 -14.24 -2.55
CA VAL A 97 1.24 -14.33 -3.24
C VAL A 97 0.48 -15.61 -2.87
N ASP A 98 1.18 -16.68 -2.50
CA ASP A 98 0.57 -17.96 -2.11
C ASP A 98 0.13 -18.02 -0.64
N ILE A 99 0.48 -17.02 0.17
CA ILE A 99 0.04 -16.91 1.57
C ILE A 99 -1.45 -16.59 1.63
N ASN A 100 -2.21 -17.44 2.33
CA ASN A 100 -3.67 -17.35 2.39
C ASN A 100 -4.25 -17.20 3.80
N SER A 101 -3.44 -17.33 4.86
CA SER A 101 -3.97 -17.14 6.21
C SER A 101 -4.18 -15.65 6.50
N PRO A 102 -5.24 -15.22 7.21
CA PRO A 102 -5.52 -13.79 7.41
C PRO A 102 -4.37 -13.01 8.05
N ARG A 103 -3.73 -13.58 9.09
CA ARG A 103 -2.63 -12.93 9.80
C ARG A 103 -1.38 -12.81 8.94
N GLU A 104 -1.00 -13.88 8.26
CA GLU A 104 0.21 -13.89 7.42
C GLU A 104 -0.01 -13.07 6.15
N SER A 105 -1.23 -13.05 5.62
CA SER A 105 -1.59 -12.26 4.43
C SER A 105 -1.52 -10.75 4.71
N HIS A 106 -1.81 -10.28 5.93
CA HIS A 106 -1.54 -8.89 6.30
C HIS A 106 -0.06 -8.54 6.22
N LEU A 107 0.80 -9.36 6.83
CA LEU A 107 2.25 -9.16 6.79
C LEU A 107 2.81 -9.32 5.37
N SER A 108 2.24 -10.25 4.59
CA SER A 108 2.57 -10.43 3.18
C SER A 108 2.24 -9.18 2.37
N HIS A 109 1.07 -8.56 2.58
CA HIS A 109 0.71 -7.31 1.90
C HIS A 109 1.68 -6.18 2.24
N LEU A 110 2.04 -6.02 3.52
CA LEU A 110 3.01 -5.02 3.94
C LEU A 110 4.38 -5.25 3.29
N LEU A 111 4.88 -6.49 3.30
CA LEU A 111 6.16 -6.81 2.69
C LEU A 111 6.13 -6.62 1.17
N LEU A 112 5.06 -7.06 0.49
CA LEU A 112 4.88 -6.84 -0.94
C LEU A 112 4.88 -5.35 -1.30
N VAL A 113 4.23 -4.50 -0.49
CA VAL A 113 4.25 -3.05 -0.69
C VAL A 113 5.68 -2.51 -0.70
N GLU A 114 6.52 -2.94 0.24
CA GLU A 114 7.93 -2.53 0.30
C GLU A 114 8.74 -3.06 -0.90
N LEU A 115 8.57 -4.34 -1.24
CA LEU A 115 9.27 -4.95 -2.39
C LEU A 115 8.90 -4.25 -3.71
N LEU A 116 7.62 -3.99 -3.93
CA LEU A 116 7.12 -3.36 -5.15
C LEU A 116 7.46 -1.87 -5.26
N GLN A 117 7.80 -1.21 -4.15
CA GLN A 117 8.32 0.16 -4.20
C GLN A 117 9.82 0.19 -4.55
N CYS A 118 10.57 -0.83 -4.14
CA CYS A 118 12.02 -0.87 -4.36
C CYS A 118 12.44 -1.53 -5.69
N HIS A 119 11.54 -2.29 -6.32
CA HIS A 119 11.79 -3.05 -7.54
C HIS A 119 10.74 -2.77 -8.62
N GLU A 120 11.20 -2.49 -9.85
CA GLU A 120 10.29 -2.40 -11.00
C GLU A 120 10.10 -3.78 -11.61
N LEU A 121 8.88 -4.29 -11.55
CA LEU A 121 8.59 -5.62 -12.05
C LEU A 121 8.71 -5.72 -13.57
N THR A 122 9.24 -6.85 -14.04
CA THR A 122 9.13 -7.30 -15.42
C THR A 122 7.70 -7.73 -15.76
N ASN A 123 7.39 -7.89 -17.04
CA ASN A 123 6.07 -8.40 -17.44
C ASN A 123 5.82 -9.82 -16.91
N SER A 124 6.85 -10.67 -16.85
CA SER A 124 6.76 -12.02 -16.30
C SER A 124 6.48 -12.02 -14.79
N GLU A 125 7.11 -11.14 -14.03
CA GLU A 125 6.82 -11.04 -12.58
C GLU A 125 5.41 -10.48 -12.34
N LEU A 126 4.93 -9.58 -13.19
CA LEU A 126 3.56 -9.07 -13.10
C LEU A 126 2.49 -10.14 -13.36
N GLU A 127 2.81 -11.22 -14.08
CA GLU A 127 1.89 -12.36 -14.27
C GLU A 127 1.62 -13.13 -12.95
N ILE A 128 2.52 -13.03 -11.97
CA ILE A 128 2.31 -13.56 -10.60
C ILE A 128 1.10 -12.84 -9.97
N PHE A 129 0.99 -11.53 -10.19
CA PHE A 129 -0.10 -10.68 -9.69
C PHE A 129 -1.32 -10.67 -10.62
N ASN A 130 -1.73 -11.85 -11.09
CA ASN A 130 -2.87 -12.00 -11.99
C ASN A 130 -4.21 -11.61 -11.35
N SER A 131 -5.28 -11.58 -12.16
CA SER A 131 -6.63 -11.23 -11.72
C SER A 131 -7.10 -12.03 -10.51
N LYS A 132 -6.76 -13.32 -10.39
CA LYS A 132 -7.17 -14.15 -9.24
C LYS A 132 -6.53 -13.68 -7.94
N TYR A 133 -5.26 -13.27 -7.96
CA TYR A 133 -4.62 -12.69 -6.79
C TYR A 133 -5.27 -11.36 -6.42
N ILE A 134 -5.45 -10.46 -7.39
CA ILE A 134 -6.05 -9.14 -7.16
C ILE A 134 -7.48 -9.28 -6.59
N THR A 135 -8.30 -10.18 -7.14
CA THR A 135 -9.64 -10.49 -6.60
C THR A 135 -9.56 -10.92 -5.13
N ARG A 136 -8.56 -11.72 -4.75
CA ARG A 136 -8.35 -12.15 -3.34
C ARG A 136 -7.99 -10.99 -2.43
N VAL A 137 -7.18 -10.03 -2.91
CA VAL A 137 -6.87 -8.81 -2.16
C VAL A 137 -8.14 -7.96 -1.99
N CYS A 138 -8.97 -7.82 -3.04
CA CYS A 138 -10.28 -7.16 -2.96
C CYS A 138 -11.22 -7.85 -1.97
N GLN A 139 -11.25 -9.18 -1.97
CA GLN A 139 -12.01 -9.96 -0.99
C GLN A 139 -11.51 -9.69 0.43
N THR A 140 -10.20 -9.61 0.63
CA THR A 140 -9.61 -9.29 1.94
C THR A 140 -10.08 -7.93 2.45
N VAL A 141 -10.11 -6.91 1.59
CA VAL A 141 -10.65 -5.58 1.92
C VAL A 141 -12.08 -5.70 2.44
N TYR A 142 -12.93 -6.44 1.73
CA TYR A 142 -14.33 -6.64 2.11
C TYR A 142 -14.47 -7.40 3.44
N ASP A 143 -13.78 -8.54 3.58
CA ASP A 143 -13.87 -9.42 4.76
C ASP A 143 -13.38 -8.72 6.04
N GLN A 144 -12.39 -7.82 5.91
CA GLN A 144 -11.75 -7.15 7.05
C GLN A 144 -12.25 -5.73 7.31
N TYR A 145 -13.08 -5.16 6.43
CA TYR A 145 -13.49 -3.74 6.46
C TYR A 145 -13.99 -3.26 7.83
N TYR A 146 -14.81 -4.06 8.51
CA TYR A 146 -15.36 -3.73 9.83
C TYR A 146 -14.57 -4.32 11.01
N GLN A 147 -13.52 -5.10 10.75
CA GLN A 147 -12.82 -5.90 11.77
C GLN A 147 -11.40 -5.38 12.03
N ASN A 148 -10.68 -4.99 10.97
CA ASN A 148 -9.28 -4.62 11.07
C ASN A 148 -8.95 -3.53 10.03
N GLU A 149 -9.05 -2.28 10.46
CA GLU A 149 -8.77 -1.11 9.63
C GLU A 149 -7.33 -1.12 9.07
N GLU A 150 -6.34 -1.52 9.87
CA GLU A 150 -4.93 -1.56 9.46
C GLU A 150 -4.72 -2.57 8.31
N TYR A 151 -5.36 -3.73 8.42
CA TYR A 151 -5.29 -4.75 7.37
C TYR A 151 -6.03 -4.32 6.10
N THR A 152 -7.22 -3.74 6.24
CA THR A 152 -7.95 -3.17 5.11
C THR A 152 -7.11 -2.09 4.40
N ASN A 153 -6.46 -1.20 5.15
CA ASN A 153 -5.61 -0.16 4.59
C ASN A 153 -4.40 -0.76 3.86
N SER A 154 -3.72 -1.76 4.44
CA SER A 154 -2.55 -2.39 3.81
C SER A 154 -2.92 -3.08 2.49
N ALA A 155 -4.11 -3.68 2.40
CA ALA A 155 -4.62 -4.26 1.17
C ALA A 155 -4.91 -3.18 0.10
N ILE A 156 -5.50 -2.04 0.46
CA ILE A 156 -5.71 -0.92 -0.47
C ILE A 156 -4.37 -0.35 -0.95
N VAL A 157 -3.40 -0.15 -0.05
CA VAL A 157 -2.05 0.34 -0.41
C VAL A 157 -1.37 -0.63 -1.37
N LEU A 158 -1.48 -1.94 -1.14
CA LEU A 158 -0.98 -2.94 -2.08
C LEU A 158 -1.61 -2.80 -3.47
N LEU A 159 -2.93 -2.63 -3.56
CA LEU A 159 -3.62 -2.41 -4.84
C LEU A 159 -3.12 -1.14 -5.54
N LEU A 160 -2.85 -0.06 -4.81
CA LEU A 160 -2.31 1.19 -5.35
C LEU A 160 -0.90 0.99 -5.92
N VAL A 161 -0.01 0.35 -5.17
CA VAL A 161 1.36 0.10 -5.62
C VAL A 161 1.37 -0.85 -6.82
N LEU A 162 0.53 -1.88 -6.83
CA LEU A 162 0.34 -2.74 -8.00
C LEU A 162 -0.16 -1.96 -9.22
N GLN A 163 -1.13 -1.05 -9.05
CA GLN A 163 -1.57 -0.19 -10.14
C GLN A 163 -0.40 0.62 -10.71
N GLY A 164 0.44 1.17 -9.85
CA GLY A 164 1.64 1.91 -10.26
C GLY A 164 2.65 1.06 -11.03
N GLN A 165 2.72 -0.25 -10.76
CA GLN A 165 3.55 -1.19 -11.52
C GLN A 165 2.89 -1.54 -12.87
N PHE A 166 1.59 -1.83 -12.90
CA PHE A 166 0.84 -2.12 -14.13
C PHE A 166 0.82 -0.94 -15.10
N SER A 167 0.62 0.29 -14.61
CA SER A 167 0.51 1.50 -15.44
C SER A 167 1.79 1.86 -16.18
N LYS A 168 2.94 1.35 -15.73
CA LYS A 168 4.24 1.51 -16.41
C LYS A 168 4.38 0.58 -17.62
N LYS A 169 3.52 -0.43 -17.74
CA LYS A 169 3.57 -1.43 -18.82
C LYS A 169 2.54 -1.14 -19.90
N SER A 170 2.68 -1.82 -21.03
CA SER A 170 1.80 -1.67 -22.20
C SER A 170 0.99 -2.94 -22.46
N GLY A 171 -0.16 -2.79 -23.13
CA GLY A 171 -1.01 -3.92 -23.50
C GLY A 171 -1.90 -4.40 -22.36
N ASP A 172 -2.36 -5.64 -22.45
CA ASP A 172 -3.38 -6.19 -21.53
C ASP A 172 -2.94 -6.18 -20.07
N ILE A 173 -1.63 -6.37 -19.82
CA ILE A 173 -1.07 -6.38 -18.47
C ILE A 173 -1.28 -5.04 -17.75
N SER A 174 -1.31 -3.92 -18.48
CA SER A 174 -1.54 -2.59 -17.91
C SER A 174 -2.95 -2.41 -17.36
N GLN A 175 -3.89 -3.25 -17.80
CA GLN A 175 -5.30 -3.18 -17.42
C GLN A 175 -5.69 -4.25 -16.41
N THR A 176 -4.76 -5.09 -15.93
CA THR A 176 -5.10 -6.24 -15.06
C THR A 176 -5.92 -5.83 -13.82
N LEU A 177 -5.50 -4.80 -13.08
CA LEU A 177 -6.25 -4.31 -11.92
C LEU A 177 -7.61 -3.71 -12.31
N LEU A 178 -7.64 -2.88 -13.36
CA LEU A 178 -8.84 -2.20 -13.83
C LEU A 178 -9.88 -3.21 -14.35
N ASN A 179 -9.44 -4.27 -15.01
CA ASN A 179 -10.28 -5.39 -15.44
C ASN A 179 -10.94 -6.10 -14.25
N VAL A 180 -10.20 -6.29 -13.14
CA VAL A 180 -10.79 -6.82 -11.91
C VAL A 180 -11.81 -5.85 -11.34
N PHE A 181 -11.50 -4.55 -11.27
CA PHE A 181 -12.45 -3.55 -10.77
C PHE A 181 -13.72 -3.39 -11.63
N GLY A 182 -13.61 -3.64 -12.93
CA GLY A 182 -14.73 -3.67 -13.86
C GLY A 182 -15.53 -4.98 -13.85
N SER A 183 -15.05 -6.03 -13.19
CA SER A 183 -15.69 -7.34 -13.18
C SER A 183 -16.91 -7.40 -12.27
N ASP A 184 -17.86 -8.27 -12.62
CA ASP A 184 -19.04 -8.55 -11.78
C ASP A 184 -18.66 -9.25 -10.47
N GLU A 185 -17.51 -9.94 -10.43
CA GLU A 185 -17.04 -10.68 -9.26
C GLU A 185 -16.89 -9.78 -8.03
N ILE A 186 -16.32 -8.59 -8.22
CA ILE A 186 -16.17 -7.62 -7.12
C ILE A 186 -17.38 -6.69 -6.94
N GLY A 187 -18.42 -6.81 -7.78
CA GLY A 187 -19.53 -5.86 -7.84
C GLY A 187 -20.23 -5.68 -6.49
N HIS A 188 -20.30 -6.75 -5.70
CA HIS A 188 -20.88 -6.76 -4.36
C HIS A 188 -19.93 -6.28 -3.25
N TRP A 189 -18.62 -6.22 -3.50
CA TRP A 189 -17.59 -5.68 -2.58
C TRP A 189 -17.26 -4.21 -2.86
N ARG A 190 -17.73 -3.68 -4.00
CA ARG A 190 -17.38 -2.35 -4.52
C ARG A 190 -17.59 -1.25 -3.49
N LYS A 191 -18.64 -1.33 -2.68
CA LYS A 191 -18.96 -0.34 -1.65
C LYS A 191 -17.89 -0.29 -0.55
N GLU A 192 -17.53 -1.43 0.01
CA GLU A 192 -16.50 -1.52 1.06
C GLU A 192 -15.13 -1.12 0.50
N ILE A 193 -14.82 -1.53 -0.73
CA ILE A 193 -13.59 -1.13 -1.41
C ILE A 193 -13.56 0.39 -1.65
N SER A 194 -14.65 0.99 -2.15
CA SER A 194 -14.69 2.43 -2.42
C SER A 194 -14.51 3.25 -1.14
N LEU A 195 -15.15 2.85 -0.05
CA LEU A 195 -15.02 3.51 1.24
C LEU A 195 -13.60 3.36 1.82
N ALA A 196 -12.99 2.17 1.70
CA ALA A 196 -11.61 1.95 2.13
C ALA A 196 -10.62 2.80 1.32
N MET A 197 -10.82 2.92 0.00
CA MET A 197 -10.01 3.80 -0.84
C MET A 197 -10.12 5.28 -0.41
N ILE A 198 -11.33 5.77 -0.16
CA ILE A 198 -11.56 7.14 0.33
C ILE A 198 -10.86 7.37 1.66
N PHE A 199 -10.92 6.37 2.54
CA PHE A 199 -10.32 6.43 3.85
C PHE A 199 -8.80 6.54 3.79
N VAL A 200 -8.15 5.67 3.00
CA VAL A 200 -6.70 5.73 2.74
C VAL A 200 -6.34 7.07 2.11
N TYR A 201 -7.07 7.50 1.07
CA TYR A 201 -6.81 8.77 0.39
C TYR A 201 -6.88 9.99 1.32
N ASN A 202 -7.84 10.03 2.24
CA ASN A 202 -7.99 11.14 3.17
C ASN A 202 -6.86 11.23 4.22
N ARG A 203 -6.15 10.13 4.48
CA ARG A 203 -5.10 10.03 5.50
C ARG A 203 -3.68 10.00 4.93
N GLU A 204 -3.55 9.78 3.63
CA GLU A 204 -2.25 9.65 2.98
C GLU A 204 -1.51 10.99 2.92
N GLU A 205 -0.25 10.97 3.35
CA GLU A 205 0.63 12.14 3.39
C GLU A 205 1.81 12.02 2.42
N SER A 206 2.14 10.80 1.99
CA SER A 206 3.18 10.54 1.00
C SER A 206 2.76 11.06 -0.37
N ALA A 207 3.53 12.00 -0.93
CA ALA A 207 3.29 12.53 -2.28
C ALA A 207 3.26 11.42 -3.34
N TYR A 208 4.08 10.37 -3.17
CA TYR A 208 4.12 9.21 -4.04
C TYR A 208 2.79 8.43 -3.99
N MET A 209 2.29 8.12 -2.80
CA MET A 209 1.03 7.39 -2.66
C MET A 209 -0.17 8.23 -3.09
N GLN A 210 -0.15 9.54 -2.82
CA GLN A 210 -1.14 10.48 -3.34
C GLN A 210 -1.17 10.50 -4.87
N GLU A 211 0.00 10.47 -5.51
CA GLU A 211 0.11 10.38 -6.97
C GLU A 211 -0.51 9.09 -7.51
N LEU A 212 -0.18 7.94 -6.91
CA LEU A 212 -0.77 6.65 -7.27
C LEU A 212 -2.29 6.63 -7.10
N MET A 213 -2.79 7.20 -6.00
CA MET A 213 -4.22 7.31 -5.73
C MET A 213 -4.92 8.17 -6.79
N VAL A 214 -4.37 9.33 -7.13
CA VAL A 214 -4.95 10.21 -8.15
C VAL A 214 -4.95 9.54 -9.53
N ASP A 215 -3.89 8.82 -9.89
CA ASP A 215 -3.81 8.09 -11.16
C ASP A 215 -4.83 6.93 -11.22
N LEU A 216 -5.02 6.20 -10.11
CA LEU A 216 -6.06 5.17 -10.03
C LEU A 216 -7.47 5.76 -10.09
N LEU A 217 -7.76 6.80 -9.31
CA LEU A 217 -9.06 7.49 -9.31
C LEU A 217 -9.38 8.08 -10.68
N THR A 218 -8.38 8.60 -11.39
CA THR A 218 -8.53 9.09 -12.77
C THR A 218 -8.95 7.95 -13.69
N SER A 219 -8.25 6.81 -13.62
CA SER A 219 -8.54 5.63 -14.43
C SER A 219 -9.94 5.07 -14.15
N LEU A 220 -10.31 4.95 -12.87
CA LEU A 220 -11.65 4.53 -12.44
C LEU A 220 -12.75 5.48 -12.92
N SER A 221 -12.54 6.79 -12.80
CA SER A 221 -13.54 7.79 -13.21
C SER A 221 -13.81 7.74 -14.72
N ILE A 222 -12.78 7.47 -15.52
CA ILE A 222 -12.89 7.37 -16.98
C ILE A 222 -13.54 6.05 -17.40
N GLN A 223 -13.06 4.92 -16.88
CA GLN A 223 -13.47 3.59 -17.34
C GLN A 223 -14.76 3.09 -16.68
N PHE A 224 -14.97 3.46 -15.41
CA PHE A 224 -16.05 2.97 -14.58
C PHE A 224 -16.74 4.14 -13.85
N PRO A 225 -17.44 5.03 -14.58
CA PRO A 225 -18.03 6.24 -13.98
C PRO A 225 -19.04 5.97 -12.86
N ASN A 226 -19.58 4.75 -12.78
CA ASN A 226 -20.49 4.30 -11.72
C ASN A 226 -19.79 3.45 -10.64
N PHE A 227 -18.46 3.53 -10.52
CA PHE A 227 -17.72 2.80 -9.49
C PHE A 227 -18.01 3.35 -8.10
N PHE A 228 -18.03 4.68 -7.96
CA PHE A 228 -18.30 5.36 -6.70
C PHE A 228 -19.77 5.76 -6.60
N TYR A 229 -20.34 5.68 -5.39
CA TYR A 229 -21.67 6.25 -5.14
C TYR A 229 -21.63 7.79 -5.18
N THR A 230 -22.78 8.43 -5.39
CA THR A 230 -22.84 9.91 -5.47
C THR A 230 -22.31 10.61 -4.21
N ASN A 231 -22.53 10.04 -3.02
CA ASN A 231 -21.99 10.56 -1.77
C ASN A 231 -20.47 10.40 -1.70
N ASP A 232 -19.96 9.24 -2.11
CA ASP A 232 -18.52 8.94 -2.20
C ASP A 232 -17.81 9.94 -3.11
N ILE A 233 -18.39 10.24 -4.27
CA ILE A 233 -17.87 11.24 -5.21
C ILE A 233 -17.78 12.63 -4.57
N THR A 234 -18.78 13.01 -3.77
CA THR A 234 -18.78 14.30 -3.07
C THR A 234 -17.62 14.38 -2.08
N VAL A 235 -17.40 13.30 -1.31
CA VAL A 235 -16.27 13.20 -0.36
C VAL A 235 -14.93 13.21 -1.09
N LEU A 236 -14.78 12.43 -2.17
CA LEU A 236 -13.58 12.42 -3.01
C LEU A 236 -13.27 13.79 -3.59
N PHE A 237 -14.30 14.51 -4.05
CA PHE A 237 -14.17 15.86 -4.57
C PHE A 237 -13.66 16.82 -3.48
N ASP A 238 -14.24 16.77 -2.28
CA ASP A 238 -13.82 17.62 -1.17
C ASP A 238 -12.37 17.34 -0.72
N ILE A 239 -11.98 16.06 -0.62
CA ILE A 239 -10.60 15.66 -0.34
C ILE A 239 -9.67 16.20 -1.44
N THR A 240 -9.98 15.93 -2.70
CA THR A 240 -9.16 16.35 -3.85
C THR A 240 -9.02 17.88 -3.90
N MET A 241 -10.11 18.62 -3.66
CA MET A 241 -10.11 20.09 -3.58
C MET A 241 -9.23 20.62 -2.45
N ARG A 242 -9.24 19.98 -1.28
CA ARG A 242 -8.38 20.34 -0.15
C ARG A 242 -6.91 20.13 -0.49
N GLU A 243 -6.57 19.00 -1.10
CA GLU A 243 -5.19 18.66 -1.44
C GLU A 243 -4.61 19.58 -2.53
N THR A 244 -5.42 20.10 -3.47
CA THR A 244 -4.94 21.11 -4.45
C THR A 244 -4.34 22.37 -3.79
N THR A 245 -4.72 22.67 -2.55
CA THR A 245 -4.15 23.80 -1.79
C THR A 245 -3.03 23.41 -0.84
N ARG A 246 -2.96 22.15 -0.42
CA ARG A 246 -1.93 21.66 0.51
C ARG A 246 -0.63 21.32 -0.22
N ILE A 247 -0.73 20.76 -1.43
CA ILE A 247 0.40 20.21 -2.15
C ILE A 247 1.27 21.30 -2.79
N GLN A 248 2.56 21.28 -2.43
CA GLN A 248 3.56 22.21 -2.97
C GLN A 248 4.06 21.77 -4.35
N ASP A 249 4.15 20.47 -4.62
CA ASP A 249 4.54 19.95 -5.93
C ASP A 249 3.54 20.40 -7.01
N HIS A 250 4.03 21.15 -7.99
CA HIS A 250 3.18 21.68 -9.06
C HIS A 250 2.63 20.57 -9.96
N ASN A 251 3.42 19.55 -10.29
CA ASN A 251 2.99 18.46 -11.18
C ASN A 251 1.89 17.63 -10.54
N LEU A 252 2.10 17.23 -9.29
CA LEU A 252 1.09 16.49 -8.54
C LEU A 252 -0.18 17.32 -8.40
N ARG A 253 -0.07 18.60 -8.01
CA ARG A 253 -1.22 19.53 -7.94
C ARG A 253 -2.01 19.61 -9.25
N GLN A 254 -1.34 19.61 -10.40
CA GLN A 254 -2.01 19.58 -11.71
C GLN A 254 -2.77 18.27 -11.93
N LYS A 255 -2.28 17.12 -11.46
CA LYS A 255 -3.03 15.86 -11.49
C LYS A 255 -4.31 15.96 -10.66
N PHE A 256 -4.24 16.50 -9.44
CA PHE A 256 -5.43 16.75 -8.61
C PHE A 256 -6.46 17.65 -9.32
N ILE A 257 -6.00 18.76 -9.92
CA ILE A 257 -6.89 19.68 -10.67
C ILE A 257 -7.57 18.98 -11.84
N ARG A 258 -6.87 18.09 -12.55
CA ARG A 258 -7.42 17.32 -13.68
C ARG A 258 -8.42 16.24 -13.24
N LEU A 259 -8.28 15.70 -12.04
CA LEU A 259 -9.21 14.70 -11.50
C LEU A 259 -10.59 15.31 -11.16
N LEU A 260 -10.64 16.54 -10.65
CA LEU A 260 -11.89 17.19 -10.21
C LEU A 260 -13.04 17.19 -11.24
N PRO A 261 -12.85 17.60 -12.51
CA PRO A 261 -13.93 17.53 -13.50
C PRO A 261 -14.38 16.09 -13.77
N LEU A 262 -13.48 15.11 -13.76
CA LEU A 262 -13.81 13.70 -13.98
C LEU A 262 -14.72 13.16 -12.86
N LEU A 263 -14.44 13.53 -11.60
CA LEU A 263 -15.30 13.18 -10.47
C LEU A 263 -16.72 13.75 -10.63
N ILE A 264 -16.86 14.99 -11.13
CA ILE A 264 -18.17 15.61 -11.39
C ILE A 264 -18.92 14.86 -12.50
N GLU A 265 -18.22 14.35 -13.50
CA GLU A 265 -18.80 13.57 -14.60
C GLU A 265 -19.37 12.22 -14.13
N CYS A 266 -18.80 11.63 -13.07
CA CYS A 266 -19.32 10.43 -12.43
C CYS A 266 -20.66 10.63 -11.69
N ILE A 267 -21.12 11.88 -11.48
CA ILE A 267 -22.42 12.13 -10.84
C ILE A 267 -23.56 11.87 -11.85
N PRO A 268 -24.52 10.96 -11.53
CA PRO A 268 -25.65 10.67 -12.39
C PRO A 268 -26.49 11.90 -12.74
N VAL A 269 -27.09 11.90 -13.92
CA VAL A 269 -27.90 13.03 -14.43
C VAL A 269 -29.13 13.27 -13.56
N GLU A 270 -29.63 12.24 -12.90
CA GLU A 270 -30.76 12.23 -11.97
C GLU A 270 -30.45 12.97 -10.65
N SER A 271 -29.18 13.32 -10.41
CA SER A 271 -28.72 14.11 -9.26
C SER A 271 -28.18 15.50 -9.67
N PRO A 272 -28.97 16.32 -10.40
CA PRO A 272 -28.47 17.56 -10.99
C PRO A 272 -28.06 18.60 -9.93
N GLY A 273 -28.66 18.57 -8.75
CA GLY A 273 -28.34 19.49 -7.64
C GLY A 273 -26.90 19.33 -7.16
N SER A 274 -26.44 18.10 -6.91
CA SER A 274 -25.06 17.82 -6.50
C SER A 274 -24.08 18.20 -7.59
N LYS A 275 -24.37 17.85 -8.85
CA LYS A 275 -23.52 18.18 -10.00
C LYS A 275 -23.34 19.69 -10.18
N GLN A 276 -24.44 20.46 -10.12
CA GLN A 276 -24.39 21.92 -10.20
C GLN A 276 -23.62 22.53 -9.03
N HIS A 277 -23.81 22.02 -7.82
CA HIS A 277 -23.12 22.47 -6.63
C HIS A 277 -21.60 22.30 -6.75
N LEU A 278 -21.12 21.10 -7.09
CA LEU A 278 -19.69 20.83 -7.24
C LEU A 278 -19.08 21.60 -8.42
N THR A 279 -19.81 21.72 -9.54
CA THR A 279 -19.36 22.52 -10.70
C THR A 279 -19.15 23.98 -10.31
N LYS A 280 -20.06 24.55 -9.50
CA LYS A 280 -19.91 25.90 -8.97
C LYS A 280 -18.68 26.01 -8.06
N GLN A 281 -18.51 25.09 -7.12
CA GLN A 281 -17.34 25.06 -6.24
C GLN A 281 -16.01 25.01 -7.01
N LEU A 282 -15.94 24.17 -8.05
CA LEU A 282 -14.76 24.05 -8.92
C LEU A 282 -14.46 25.39 -9.62
N ARG A 283 -15.48 26.01 -10.21
CA ARG A 283 -15.34 27.31 -10.88
C ARG A 283 -14.83 28.38 -9.93
N ASP A 284 -15.47 28.52 -8.76
CA ASP A 284 -15.09 29.51 -7.75
C ASP A 284 -13.62 29.33 -7.29
N LYS A 285 -13.13 28.09 -7.26
CA LYS A 285 -11.74 27.77 -6.92
C LYS A 285 -10.76 28.12 -8.06
N LEU A 286 -11.08 27.74 -9.29
CA LEU A 286 -10.23 28.04 -10.46
C LEU A 286 -10.12 29.56 -10.68
N ASP A 287 -11.21 30.29 -10.48
CA ASP A 287 -11.20 31.76 -10.57
C ASP A 287 -10.28 32.39 -9.53
N LYS A 288 -10.23 31.85 -8.29
CA LYS A 288 -9.27 32.29 -7.24
C LYS A 288 -7.82 31.98 -7.58
N ILE A 289 -7.57 30.82 -8.20
CA ILE A 289 -6.22 30.43 -8.64
C ILE A 289 -5.74 31.38 -9.75
N ASN A 290 -6.59 31.64 -10.74
CA ASN A 290 -6.27 32.50 -11.88
C ASN A 290 -6.16 34.00 -11.53
N SER A 291 -6.85 34.44 -10.47
CA SER A 291 -6.81 35.84 -9.99
C SER A 291 -5.72 36.11 -8.95
N SER A 292 -5.02 35.08 -8.45
CA SER A 292 -3.89 35.27 -7.54
C SER A 292 -2.67 35.76 -8.32
N PRO A 293 -2.06 36.92 -7.96
CA PRO A 293 -0.89 37.42 -8.66
C PRO A 293 0.26 36.42 -8.53
N MET A 294 0.86 36.02 -9.67
CA MET A 294 2.10 35.26 -9.66
C MET A 294 3.19 36.11 -9.00
N THR A 295 3.45 35.90 -7.72
CA THR A 295 4.66 36.42 -7.09
C THR A 295 5.85 35.72 -7.75
N PRO A 296 6.76 36.45 -8.42
CA PRO A 296 7.99 35.87 -8.93
C PRO A 296 8.79 35.42 -7.72
N THR A 297 9.00 34.11 -7.60
CA THR A 297 10.03 33.54 -6.74
C THR A 297 11.38 33.96 -7.30
N TYR A 298 12.04 34.89 -6.61
CA TYR A 298 13.45 35.24 -6.78
C TYR A 298 14.34 34.22 -6.09
#